data_AF-A0A4Y7RTK3-F1
#
_entry.id   AF-A0A4Y7RTK3-F1
#
_cell.length_a   1.000
_cell.length_b   1.000
_cell.length_c   1.000
_cell.angle_alpha   90.00
_cell.angle_beta   90.00
_cell.angle_gamma   90.00
#
_symmetry.space_group_name_H-M   'P 1'
#
loop_
_entity.id
_entity.type
_entity.pdbx_description
1 polymer ?
#
loop_
_entity_poly.entity_id
_entity_poly.type
_entity_poly.pdbx_seq_one_letter_code
_entity_poly.pdbx_strand_id
1 'polypeptide(L)'
;MEYYSQFEEILKNFSRASCGGCRSENVQCPIICEAKTCYREKGIDFCFQCGEYPCEKQFSGRLRERWKEKNDRMKEIGVVEFYYEQKNLPRY
;
A
#
# COMPACT_ATOMS: atom_id res chain seq x y z
N MET A 1 -15.20 21.48 -17.88
CA MET A 1 -13.87 22.15 -17.73
C MET A 1 -13.31 21.99 -16.32
N GLU A 2 -14.12 21.85 -15.26
CA GLU A 2 -13.66 21.77 -13.87
C GLU A 2 -12.82 20.53 -13.52
N TYR A 3 -13.10 19.37 -14.11
CA TYR A 3 -12.29 18.15 -13.86
C TYR A 3 -10.94 18.16 -14.60
N TYR A 4 -10.79 18.99 -15.63
CA TYR A 4 -9.55 19.05 -16.39
C TYR A 4 -8.43 19.72 -15.58
N SER A 5 -8.73 20.77 -14.82
CA SER A 5 -7.73 21.43 -13.98
C SER A 5 -7.22 20.51 -12.86
N GLN A 6 -8.11 19.75 -12.22
CA GLN A 6 -7.73 18.73 -11.23
C GLN A 6 -6.86 17.63 -11.85
N PHE A 7 -7.22 17.16 -13.05
CA PHE A 7 -6.42 16.20 -13.79
C PHE A 7 -5.05 16.77 -14.18
N GLU A 8 -4.98 18.01 -14.66
CA GLU A 8 -3.74 18.71 -15.00
C GLU A 8 -2.83 18.87 -13.78
N GLU A 9 -3.39 19.14 -12.59
CA GLU A 9 -2.63 19.20 -11.34
C GLU A 9 -1.97 17.85 -10.98
N ILE A 10 -2.72 16.76 -11.10
CA ILE A 10 -2.18 15.40 -10.90
C ILE A 10 -1.06 15.12 -11.90
N LEU A 11 -1.24 15.46 -13.18
CA LEU A 11 -0.22 15.29 -14.21
C LEU A 11 1.04 16.11 -13.94
N LYS A 12 0.89 17.38 -13.52
CA LYS A 12 2.01 18.24 -13.11
C LYS A 12 2.77 17.67 -11.91
N ASN A 13 2.07 17.02 -10.99
CA ASN A 13 2.72 16.35 -9.86
C ASN A 13 3.50 15.10 -10.32
N PHE A 14 2.94 14.31 -11.25
CA PHE A 14 3.62 13.14 -11.79
C PHE A 14 4.83 13.49 -12.68
N SER A 15 4.78 14.60 -13.44
CA SER A 15 5.89 15.00 -14.32
C SER A 15 7.17 15.41 -13.58
N ARG A 16 7.07 15.78 -12.30
CA ARG A 16 8.23 16.14 -11.47
C ARG A 16 9.10 14.95 -11.07
N ALA A 17 8.58 13.72 -11.17
CA ALA A 17 9.29 12.47 -10.84
C ALA A 17 9.99 12.46 -9.46
N SER A 18 9.53 13.27 -8.50
CA SER A 18 10.23 13.46 -7.23
C SER A 18 9.76 12.49 -6.12
N CYS A 19 8.65 11.78 -6.32
CA CYS A 19 8.09 10.87 -5.33
C CYS A 19 8.99 9.64 -5.13
N GLY A 20 9.48 9.41 -3.91
CA GLY A 20 10.31 8.24 -3.58
C GLY A 20 9.51 6.96 -3.30
N GLY A 21 8.18 7.00 -3.49
CA GLY A 21 7.27 5.89 -3.18
C GLY A 21 6.77 5.91 -1.73
N CYS A 22 5.80 5.04 -1.42
CA CYS A 22 5.01 5.09 -0.18
C CYS A 22 5.79 4.92 1.13
N ARG A 23 7.02 4.41 1.10
CA ARG A 23 7.89 4.22 2.26
C ARG A 23 9.07 5.22 2.31
N SER A 24 9.13 6.18 1.39
CA SER A 24 10.15 7.23 1.39
C SER A 24 9.77 8.41 2.30
N GLU A 25 10.70 9.31 2.56
CA GLU A 25 10.40 10.60 3.20
C GLU A 25 9.67 11.57 2.25
N ASN A 26 9.80 11.39 0.93
CA ASN A 26 9.19 12.27 -0.07
C ASN A 26 8.00 11.60 -0.77
N VAL A 27 6.87 11.48 -0.05
CA VAL A 27 5.63 10.89 -0.58
C VAL A 27 4.67 11.97 -1.07
N GLN A 28 4.49 12.04 -2.39
CA GLN A 28 3.60 13.01 -3.06
C GLN A 28 2.19 12.44 -3.37
N CYS A 29 1.89 11.21 -2.92
CA CYS A 29 0.59 10.60 -3.15
C CYS A 29 -0.52 11.37 -2.40
N PRO A 30 -1.58 11.85 -3.09
CA PRO A 30 -2.64 12.63 -2.48
C PRO A 30 -3.66 11.77 -1.70
N ILE A 31 -3.54 10.44 -1.79
CA ILE A 31 -4.46 9.50 -1.13
C ILE A 31 -4.11 9.40 0.36
N ILE A 32 -5.12 9.58 1.22
CA ILE A 32 -5.00 9.31 2.65
C ILE A 32 -4.98 7.79 2.84
N CYS A 33 -3.86 7.27 3.35
CA CYS A 33 -3.64 5.84 3.56
C CYS A 33 -3.01 5.62 4.94
N GLU A 34 -3.73 4.96 5.84
CA GLU A 34 -3.27 4.66 7.20
C GLU A 34 -1.97 3.85 7.24
N ALA A 35 -1.77 2.94 6.26
CA ALA A 35 -0.55 2.14 6.19
C ALA A 35 0.72 2.97 5.92
N LYS A 36 0.58 4.20 5.39
CA LYS A 36 1.70 5.11 5.06
C LYS A 36 2.48 5.54 6.31
N THR A 37 1.82 5.71 7.44
CA THR A 37 2.46 6.15 8.69
C THR A 37 2.56 5.00 9.70
N CYS A 38 1.56 4.13 9.76
CA CYS A 38 1.46 3.05 10.75
C CYS A 38 2.68 2.13 10.78
N TYR A 39 3.26 1.78 9.62
CA TYR A 39 4.45 0.90 9.57
C TYR A 39 5.64 1.49 10.34
N ARG A 40 5.83 2.82 10.23
CA ARG A 40 6.94 3.55 10.86
C ARG A 40 6.68 3.71 12.35
N GLU A 41 5.46 4.11 12.72
CA GLU A 41 5.06 4.29 14.12
C GLU A 41 5.13 2.98 14.92
N LYS A 42 4.78 1.85 14.28
CA LYS A 42 4.79 0.52 14.90
C LYS A 42 6.13 -0.21 14.75
N GLY A 43 7.06 0.30 13.95
CA GLY A 43 8.36 -0.34 13.70
C GLY A 43 8.25 -1.71 13.02
N ILE A 44 7.32 -1.86 12.08
CA ILE A 44 7.03 -3.11 11.35
C ILE A 44 7.10 -2.90 9.84
N ASP A 45 7.31 -3.98 9.09
CA ASP A 45 7.32 -3.93 7.64
C ASP A 45 5.97 -4.24 7.01
N PHE A 46 5.28 -5.24 7.55
CA PHE A 46 4.01 -5.76 7.05
C PHE A 46 2.97 -5.83 8.16
N CYS A 47 1.69 -5.71 7.79
CA CYS A 47 0.62 -5.66 8.78
C CYS A 47 0.54 -6.93 9.64
N PHE A 48 0.84 -8.11 9.09
CA PHE A 48 0.80 -9.37 9.85
C PHE A 48 1.80 -9.43 11.03
N GLN A 49 2.80 -8.54 11.04
CA GLN A 49 3.78 -8.43 12.13
C GLN A 49 3.27 -7.56 13.29
N CYS A 50 2.15 -6.84 13.10
CA CYS A 50 1.56 -6.01 14.14
C CYS A 50 0.83 -6.85 15.19
N GLY A 51 0.99 -6.54 16.48
CA GLY A 51 0.22 -7.19 17.55
C GLY A 51 -1.28 -6.93 17.51
N GLU A 52 -1.72 -5.89 16.78
CA GLU A 52 -3.14 -5.56 16.57
C GLU A 52 -3.72 -6.21 15.30
N TYR A 53 -2.94 -7.00 14.57
CA TYR A 53 -3.40 -7.60 13.32
C TYR A 53 -4.33 -8.80 13.55
N PRO A 54 -5.47 -8.91 12.83
CA PRO A 54 -6.00 -7.95 11.85
C PRO A 54 -6.72 -6.77 12.52
N CYS A 55 -6.35 -5.53 12.19
CA CYS A 55 -6.97 -4.34 12.75
C CYS A 55 -8.13 -3.81 11.89
N GLU A 56 -9.02 -2.99 12.47
CA GLU A 56 -10.18 -2.41 11.76
C GLU A 56 -9.85 -1.15 10.94
N LYS A 57 -8.65 -0.59 11.10
CA LYS A 57 -8.25 0.65 10.40
C LYS A 57 -7.98 0.44 8.90
N GLN A 58 -7.78 -0.80 8.46
CA GLN A 58 -7.32 -1.13 7.11
C GLN A 58 -8.44 -1.66 6.23
N PHE A 59 -8.86 -0.83 5.27
CA PHE A 59 -9.79 -1.13 4.17
C PHE A 59 -11.16 -1.65 4.60
N SER A 60 -12.10 -1.71 3.66
CA SER A 60 -13.42 -2.31 3.83
C SER A 60 -13.79 -3.18 2.61
N GLY A 61 -14.81 -4.05 2.79
CA GLY A 61 -15.31 -4.94 1.73
C GLY A 61 -14.24 -5.86 1.15
N ARG A 62 -14.32 -6.11 -0.17
CA ARG A 62 -13.40 -7.02 -0.90
C ARG A 62 -11.92 -6.65 -0.77
N LEU A 63 -11.61 -5.36 -0.61
CA LEU A 63 -10.23 -4.92 -0.45
C LEU A 63 -9.66 -5.36 0.92
N ARG A 64 -10.50 -5.37 1.97
CA ARG A 64 -10.14 -5.90 3.29
C ARG A 64 -9.88 -7.40 3.23
N GLU A 65 -10.75 -8.15 2.55
CA GLU A 65 -10.59 -9.60 2.37
C GLU A 65 -9.25 -9.92 1.68
N ARG A 66 -8.97 -9.28 0.54
CA ARG A 66 -7.72 -9.47 -0.20
C ARG A 66 -6.48 -9.03 0.58
N TRP A 67 -6.59 -7.93 1.33
CA TRP A 67 -5.51 -7.48 2.20
C TRP A 67 -5.19 -8.50 3.29
N LYS A 68 -6.23 -9.04 3.94
CA LYS A 68 -6.08 -10.05 4.98
C LYS A 68 -5.50 -11.35 4.42
N GLU A 69 -6.06 -11.86 3.32
CA GLU A 69 -5.57 -13.07 2.65
C GLU A 69 -4.06 -12.99 2.34
N LYS A 70 -3.61 -11.87 1.77
CA LYS A 70 -2.19 -11.68 1.44
C LYS A 70 -1.29 -11.59 2.67
N ASN A 71 -1.75 -10.92 3.72
CA ASN A 71 -0.98 -10.80 4.96
C ASN A 71 -0.92 -12.13 5.70
N ASP A 72 -2.01 -12.90 5.72
CA ASP A 72 -2.05 -14.25 6.28
C ASP A 72 -1.12 -15.18 5.49
N ARG A 73 -1.10 -15.09 4.15
CA ARG A 73 -0.16 -15.85 3.33
C ARG A 73 1.29 -15.49 3.61
N MET A 74 1.63 -14.20 3.66
CA MET A 74 2.99 -13.75 4.02
C MET A 74 3.41 -14.23 5.41
N LYS A 75 2.48 -14.30 6.37
CA LYS A 75 2.73 -14.83 7.72
C LYS A 75 3.02 -16.33 7.71
N GLU A 76 2.32 -17.08 6.85
CA GLU A 76 2.45 -18.53 6.74
C GLU A 76 3.76 -18.95 6.07
N ILE A 77 4.08 -18.35 4.92
CA ILE A 77 5.19 -18.84 4.07
C ILE A 77 6.43 -17.94 4.07
N GLY A 78 6.33 -16.73 4.63
CA GLY A 78 7.38 -15.72 4.52
C GLY A 78 7.18 -14.77 3.33
N VAL A 79 7.78 -13.59 3.43
CA VAL A 79 7.63 -12.51 2.44
C VAL A 79 8.32 -12.84 1.12
N VAL A 80 9.46 -13.54 1.17
CA VAL A 80 10.26 -13.86 -0.02
C VAL A 80 9.55 -14.92 -0.86
N GLU A 81 9.03 -15.96 -0.22
CA GLU A 81 8.26 -17.03 -0.82
C GLU A 81 6.98 -16.47 -1.42
N PHE A 82 6.26 -15.61 -0.67
CA PHE A 82 5.10 -14.90 -1.18
C PHE A 82 5.43 -14.06 -2.42
N TYR A 83 6.58 -13.36 -2.44
CA TYR A 83 7.02 -12.63 -3.62
C TYR A 83 7.16 -13.55 -4.85
N TYR A 84 7.78 -14.73 -4.70
CA TYR A 84 7.93 -15.68 -5.80
C TYR A 84 6.59 -16.25 -6.27
N GLU A 85 5.63 -16.50 -5.37
CA GLU A 85 4.27 -16.88 -5.74
C GLU A 85 3.59 -15.80 -6.58
N GLN A 86 3.72 -14.54 -6.17
CA GLN A 86 3.02 -13.42 -6.82
C GLN A 86 3.69 -12.95 -8.12
N LYS A 87 5.00 -13.18 -8.29
CA LYS A 87 5.78 -12.67 -9.44
C LYS A 87 5.25 -13.20 -10.77
N ASN A 88 4.78 -14.45 -10.80
CA ASN A 88 4.41 -15.14 -12.03
C ASN A 88 2.89 -15.11 -12.31
N LEU A 89 2.10 -14.46 -11.45
CA LEU A 89 0.66 -14.37 -11.65
C LEU A 89 0.32 -13.29 -12.69
N PRO A 90 -0.57 -13.59 -13.66
CA PRO A 90 -1.08 -12.57 -14.58
C PRO A 90 -1.85 -11.51 -13.79
N ARG A 91 -1.66 -10.24 -14.17
CA ARG A 91 -2.31 -9.09 -13.52
C ARG A 91 -3.38 -8.43 -14.38
N TYR A 92 -3.46 -8.85 -15.64
CA TYR A 92 -4.38 -8.42 -16.69
C TYR A 92 -4.52 -9.54 -17.71
#